data_AF-A0A7C6SHR5-F1
#
_entry.id   AF-A0A7C6SHR5-F1
#
_cell.length_a   1.000
_cell.length_b   1.000
_cell.length_c   1.000
_cell.angle_alpha   90.00
_cell.angle_beta   90.00
_cell.angle_gamma   90.00
#
_symmetry.space_group_name_H-M   'P 1'
#
loop_
_entity.id
_entity.type
_entity.pdbx_description
1 polymer ?
#
loop_
_entity_poly.entity_id
_entity_poly.type
_entity_poly.pdbx_seq_one_letter_code
_entity_poly.pdbx_strand_id
1 'polypeptide(L)'
;LQTKVNLMNELSKMHRVIEKHLPGAPDAVYLVLDATLGQNSLKQAQHFQKSTNLDGIILTKMDGTAKGGIVFSVIDEMKLKVAFIGLGEKMDDLRVFHRDIYFNTLLSETKDVSQDATI
;
A
#
# COMPACT_ATOMS: atom_id res chain seq x y z
N LEU A 1 17.71 -15.45 -9.19
CA LEU A 1 17.38 -14.04 -9.49
C LEU A 1 18.30 -13.13 -8.65
N GLN A 2 19.43 -12.68 -9.21
CA GLN A 2 20.48 -11.96 -8.49
C GLN A 2 20.09 -10.51 -8.14
N THR A 3 19.26 -9.87 -8.97
CA THR A 3 18.84 -8.47 -8.82
C THR A 3 18.04 -8.19 -7.54
N LYS A 4 17.15 -9.11 -7.12
CA LYS A 4 16.39 -8.95 -5.87
C LYS A 4 17.34 -8.91 -4.66
N VAL A 5 18.33 -9.79 -4.61
CA VAL A 5 19.30 -9.86 -3.51
C VAL A 5 20.13 -8.57 -3.44
N ASN A 6 20.58 -8.05 -4.59
CA ASN A 6 21.34 -6.80 -4.64
C ASN A 6 20.52 -5.61 -4.11
N LEU A 7 19.26 -5.47 -4.56
CA LEU A 7 18.38 -4.40 -4.08
C LEU A 7 18.17 -4.48 -2.57
N MET A 8 17.92 -5.68 -2.03
CA MET A 8 17.71 -5.85 -0.59
C MET A 8 18.95 -5.44 0.21
N ASN A 9 20.15 -5.81 -0.25
CA ASN A 9 21.40 -5.42 0.38
C ASN A 9 21.63 -3.90 0.33
N GLU A 10 21.26 -3.25 -0.77
CA GLU A 10 21.35 -1.79 -0.91
C GLU A 10 20.42 -1.08 0.08
N LEU A 11 19.17 -1.53 0.21
CA LEU A 11 18.21 -0.97 1.17
C LEU A 11 18.71 -1.11 2.62
N SER A 12 19.19 -2.30 3.01
CA SER A 12 19.76 -2.50 4.35
C SER A 12 21.01 -1.63 4.58
N LYS A 13 21.84 -1.44 3.55
CA LYS A 13 23.00 -0.54 3.62
C LYS A 13 22.58 0.92 3.80
N MET A 14 21.57 1.39 3.07
CA MET A 14 21.04 2.75 3.19
C MET A 14 20.54 3.01 4.61
N HIS A 15 19.74 2.09 5.18
CA HIS A 15 19.27 2.19 6.55
C HIS A 15 20.43 2.35 7.55
N ARG A 16 21.44 1.47 7.47
CA ARG A 16 22.63 1.54 8.34
C ARG A 16 23.41 2.85 8.19
N VAL A 17 23.49 3.41 6.99
CA VAL A 17 24.17 4.68 6.75
C VAL A 17 23.39 5.85 7.37
N ILE A 18 22.05 5.86 7.23
CA ILE A 18 21.19 6.88 7.82
C ILE A 18 21.29 6.84 9.35
N GLU A 19 21.10 5.65 9.94
CA GLU A 19 21.15 5.45 11.40
C GLU A 19 22.50 5.85 12.02
N LYS A 20 23.61 5.63 11.30
CA LYS A 20 24.95 6.05 11.74
C LYS A 20 25.07 7.58 11.89
N HIS A 21 24.40 8.35 11.03
CA HIS A 21 24.46 9.81 11.06
C HIS A 21 23.37 10.43 11.94
N LEU A 22 22.23 9.73 12.07
CA LEU A 22 21.10 10.15 12.88
C LEU A 22 20.53 8.93 13.62
N PRO A 23 20.92 8.71 14.90
CA PRO A 23 20.41 7.61 15.70
C PRO A 23 18.88 7.64 15.76
N GLY A 24 18.24 6.52 15.45
CA GLY A 24 16.77 6.40 15.41
C GLY A 24 16.13 6.70 14.06
N ALA A 25 16.89 7.16 13.05
CA ALA A 25 16.38 7.37 11.71
C ALA A 25 16.55 6.12 10.80
N PRO A 26 15.73 5.98 9.74
CA PRO A 26 14.61 6.85 9.35
C PRO A 26 13.40 6.73 10.30
N ASP A 27 12.66 7.82 10.50
CA ASP A 27 11.45 7.84 11.35
C ASP A 27 10.32 6.96 10.81
N ALA A 28 10.28 6.78 9.49
CA ALA A 28 9.32 5.91 8.83
C ALA A 28 9.87 5.39 7.50
N VAL A 29 9.61 4.11 7.23
CA VAL A 29 9.86 3.45 5.95
C VAL A 29 8.53 3.00 5.36
N TYR A 30 8.18 3.53 4.19
CA TYR A 30 6.96 3.18 3.47
C TYR A 30 7.26 2.38 2.21
N LEU A 31 6.48 1.32 1.99
CA LEU A 31 6.50 0.59 0.74
C LEU A 31 5.35 1.04 -0.17
N VAL A 32 5.68 1.51 -1.38
CA VAL A 32 4.70 1.89 -2.39
C VAL A 32 4.32 0.67 -3.23
N LEU A 33 3.03 0.38 -3.34
CA LEU A 33 2.48 -0.75 -4.11
C LEU A 33 1.44 -0.26 -5.12
N ASP A 34 1.50 -0.83 -6.32
CA ASP A 34 0.50 -0.63 -7.36
C ASP A 34 -0.73 -1.52 -7.07
N ALA A 35 -1.89 -0.90 -6.88
CA ALA A 35 -3.14 -1.60 -6.59
C ALA A 35 -3.67 -2.43 -7.77
N THR A 36 -3.31 -2.08 -9.01
CA THR A 36 -3.77 -2.78 -10.21
C THR A 36 -3.18 -4.19 -10.34
N LEU A 37 -2.01 -4.41 -9.73
CA LEU A 37 -1.28 -5.67 -9.82
C LEU A 37 -1.76 -6.75 -8.83
N GLY A 38 -2.69 -6.41 -7.92
CA GLY A 38 -3.34 -7.37 -7.04
C GLY A 38 -2.37 -8.21 -6.21
N GLN A 39 -2.53 -9.53 -6.29
CA GLN A 39 -1.72 -10.54 -5.58
C GLN A 39 -0.23 -10.53 -5.95
N ASN A 40 0.15 -9.95 -7.09
CA ASN A 40 1.57 -9.82 -7.43
C ASN A 40 2.27 -8.77 -6.58
N SER A 41 1.59 -7.68 -6.23
CA SER A 41 2.10 -6.66 -5.31
C SER A 41 2.35 -7.24 -3.93
N LEU A 42 1.43 -8.09 -3.44
CA LEU A 42 1.53 -8.74 -2.13
C LEU A 42 2.77 -9.62 -1.99
N LYS A 43 3.01 -10.50 -2.97
CA LYS A 43 4.21 -11.35 -2.97
C LYS A 43 5.50 -10.54 -2.98
N GLN A 44 5.54 -9.43 -3.74
CA GLN A 44 6.70 -8.54 -3.73
C GLN A 44 6.88 -7.89 -2.36
N ALA A 45 5.79 -7.41 -1.76
CA ALA A 45 5.81 -6.74 -0.48
C ALA A 45 6.32 -7.65 0.66
N GLN A 46 5.94 -8.93 0.66
CA GLN A 46 6.48 -9.92 1.58
C GLN A 46 8.00 -10.14 1.45
N HIS A 47 8.57 -9.95 0.26
CA HIS A 47 10.02 -10.01 0.09
C HIS A 47 10.71 -8.76 0.67
N PHE A 48 10.13 -7.57 0.50
CA PHE A 48 10.68 -6.33 1.06
C PHE A 48 10.65 -6.33 2.59
N GLN A 49 9.56 -6.79 3.19
CA GLN A 49 9.40 -6.86 4.64
C GLN A 49 10.43 -7.78 5.32
N LYS A 50 11.03 -8.74 4.59
CA LYS A 50 12.11 -9.59 5.10
C LYS A 50 13.48 -8.91 5.13
N SER A 51 13.63 -7.78 4.44
CA SER A 51 14.94 -7.14 4.22
C SER A 51 15.06 -5.75 4.81
N THR A 52 13.92 -5.10 5.08
CA THR A 52 13.87 -3.82 5.80
C THR A 52 12.62 -3.77 6.65
N ASN A 53 12.70 -3.08 7.80
CA ASN A 53 11.54 -2.81 8.62
C ASN A 53 10.67 -1.77 7.90
N LEU A 54 9.40 -2.11 7.69
CA LEU A 54 8.42 -1.23 7.09
C LEU A 54 7.46 -0.75 8.17
N ASP A 55 7.20 0.54 8.22
CA ASP A 55 6.24 1.17 9.14
C ASP A 55 4.84 1.24 8.53
N GLY A 56 4.76 1.21 7.20
CA GLY A 56 3.49 1.18 6.51
C GLY A 56 3.62 1.01 5.00
N ILE A 57 2.47 1.10 4.35
CA ILE A 57 2.33 0.96 2.91
C ILE A 57 1.59 2.15 2.31
N ILE A 58 1.89 2.42 1.04
CA ILE A 58 1.20 3.40 0.20
C ILE A 58 0.64 2.63 -0.99
N LEU A 59 -0.67 2.75 -1.25
CA LEU A 59 -1.31 2.09 -2.38
C LEU A 59 -1.60 3.12 -3.48
N THR A 60 -1.12 2.89 -4.69
CA THR A 60 -1.33 3.81 -5.83
C THR A 60 -2.27 3.20 -6.87
N LYS A 61 -2.76 4.02 -7.79
CA LYS A 61 -3.66 3.63 -8.89
C LYS A 61 -4.97 2.99 -8.41
N MET A 62 -5.50 3.50 -7.30
CA MET A 62 -6.75 3.02 -6.71
C MET A 62 -7.98 3.46 -7.52
N ASP A 63 -7.85 4.47 -8.37
CA ASP A 63 -8.86 5.00 -9.30
C ASP A 63 -9.20 4.06 -10.46
N GLY A 64 -8.22 3.27 -10.92
CA GLY A 64 -8.37 2.41 -12.08
C GLY A 64 -8.88 0.99 -11.79
N THR A 65 -9.21 0.66 -10.54
CA THR A 65 -9.50 -0.73 -10.15
C THR A 65 -10.91 -0.93 -9.61
N ALA A 66 -11.67 -1.82 -10.26
CA ALA A 66 -12.91 -2.40 -9.73
C ALA A 66 -12.68 -3.32 -8.49
N LYS A 67 -11.57 -3.11 -7.76
CA LYS A 67 -11.03 -4.02 -6.75
C LYS A 67 -10.48 -3.24 -5.57
N GLY A 68 -11.32 -2.41 -4.96
CA GLY A 68 -11.06 -1.87 -3.63
C GLY A 68 -10.75 -2.93 -2.55
N GLY A 69 -11.01 -4.21 -2.87
CA GLY A 69 -10.63 -5.42 -2.13
C GLY A 69 -9.13 -5.56 -1.82
N ILE A 70 -8.22 -5.05 -2.67
CA ILE A 70 -6.78 -5.27 -2.46
C ILE A 70 -6.29 -4.67 -1.14
N VAL A 71 -6.86 -3.54 -0.71
CA VAL A 71 -6.54 -2.89 0.57
C VAL A 71 -6.69 -3.88 1.73
N PHE A 72 -7.76 -4.68 1.73
CA PHE A 72 -8.03 -5.66 2.77
C PHE A 72 -7.01 -6.79 2.74
N SER A 73 -6.69 -7.33 1.56
CA SER A 73 -5.68 -8.38 1.42
C SER A 73 -4.30 -7.90 1.89
N VAL A 74 -3.92 -6.65 1.60
CA VAL A 74 -2.62 -6.13 2.04
C VAL A 74 -2.57 -5.92 3.55
N ILE A 75 -3.61 -5.34 4.14
CA ILE A 75 -3.69 -5.19 5.60
C ILE A 75 -3.64 -6.57 6.28
N ASP A 76 -4.38 -7.56 5.75
CA ASP A 76 -4.46 -8.88 6.36
C ASP A 76 -3.17 -9.69 6.18
N GLU A 77 -2.56 -9.69 4.99
CA GLU A 77 -1.35 -10.49 4.73
C GLU A 77 -0.08 -9.87 5.30
N MET A 78 0.07 -8.54 5.20
CA MET A 78 1.32 -7.87 5.63
C MET A 78 1.31 -7.47 7.10
N LYS A 79 0.13 -7.37 7.72
CA LYS A 79 -0.05 -6.82 9.07
C LYS A 79 0.54 -5.41 9.24
N LEU A 80 0.61 -4.64 8.15
CA LEU A 80 1.05 -3.25 8.10
C LEU A 80 -0.13 -2.29 7.91
N LYS A 81 0.02 -1.05 8.37
CA LYS A 81 -0.98 0.01 8.15
C LYS A 81 -0.83 0.61 6.76
N VAL A 82 -1.94 0.82 6.07
CA VAL A 82 -1.97 1.71 4.89
C VAL A 82 -1.93 3.15 5.40
N ALA A 83 -0.90 3.88 5.00
CA ALA A 83 -0.73 5.29 5.36
C ALA A 83 -1.38 6.22 4.34
N PHE A 84 -1.23 5.92 3.05
CA PHE A 84 -1.75 6.74 1.96
C PHE A 84 -2.35 5.90 0.83
N ILE A 85 -3.30 6.49 0.10
CA ILE A 85 -3.89 5.98 -1.13
C ILE A 85 -3.78 7.03 -2.25
N GLY A 86 -3.39 6.61 -3.45
CA GLY A 86 -3.36 7.43 -4.66
C GLY A 86 -4.58 7.14 -5.52
N LEU A 87 -5.45 8.14 -5.69
CA LEU A 87 -6.75 8.07 -6.37
C LEU A 87 -6.74 8.75 -7.75
N GLY A 88 -5.57 8.89 -8.37
CA GLY A 88 -5.40 9.57 -9.64
C GLY A 88 -3.95 9.96 -9.90
N GLU A 89 -3.75 10.79 -10.92
CA GLU A 89 -2.42 11.16 -11.43
C GLU A 89 -1.91 12.51 -10.89
N LYS A 90 -2.77 13.33 -10.30
CA LYS A 90 -2.38 14.65 -9.80
C LYS A 90 -1.71 14.54 -8.44
N MET A 91 -0.89 15.53 -8.09
CA MET A 91 -0.24 15.61 -6.78
C MET A 91 -1.25 15.58 -5.63
N ASP A 92 -2.40 16.22 -5.83
CA ASP A 92 -3.47 16.23 -4.85
C ASP A 92 -4.20 14.89 -4.74
N ASP A 93 -4.00 13.92 -5.64
CA ASP A 93 -4.72 12.65 -5.60
C ASP A 93 -4.14 11.66 -4.59
N LEU A 94 -3.00 11.98 -3.97
CA LEU A 94 -2.45 11.25 -2.82
C LEU A 94 -3.14 11.71 -1.53
N ARG A 95 -3.92 10.82 -0.92
CA ARG A 95 -4.71 11.09 0.28
C ARG A 95 -4.27 10.20 1.44
N VAL A 96 -4.40 10.71 2.66
CA VAL A 96 -4.25 9.89 3.88
C VAL A 96 -5.33 8.81 3.87
N PHE A 97 -4.94 7.58 4.21
CA PHE A 97 -5.89 6.47 4.27
C PHE A 97 -6.69 6.50 5.57
N HIS A 98 -8.00 6.66 5.44
CA HIS A 98 -8.96 6.53 6.54
C HIS A 98 -9.81 5.28 6.30
N ARG A 99 -9.61 4.25 7.14
CA ARG A 99 -10.31 2.96 7.01
C ARG A 99 -11.84 3.14 6.98
N ASP A 100 -12.38 3.93 7.89
CA ASP A 100 -13.83 4.08 8.04
C ASP A 100 -14.44 4.80 6.82
N ILE A 101 -13.77 5.85 6.33
CA ILE A 101 -14.18 6.58 5.13
C ILE A 101 -14.16 5.63 3.93
N TYR A 102 -13.05 4.91 3.74
CA TYR A 102 -12.89 3.98 2.63
C TYR A 102 -13.95 2.87 2.63
N PHE A 103 -14.22 2.28 3.80
CA PHE A 103 -15.24 1.24 3.95
C PHE A 103 -16.65 1.76 3.68
N ASN A 104 -16.98 2.95 4.19
CA ASN A 104 -18.28 3.57 3.96
C ASN A 104 -18.49 3.90 2.48
N THR A 105 -17.49 4.47 1.80
CA THR A 105 -17.55 4.75 0.35
C THR A 105 -17.82 3.46 -0.43
N LEU A 106 -17.04 2.40 -0.16
CA LEU A 106 -17.18 1.10 -0.84
C LEU A 106 -18.59 0.49 -0.66
N LEU A 107 -19.16 0.58 0.54
CA LEU A 107 -20.51 0.08 0.81
C LEU A 107 -21.61 0.98 0.22
N SER A 108 -21.40 2.29 0.16
CA SER A 108 -22.38 3.23 -0.40
C SER A 108 -22.55 3.03 -1.90
N GLU A 109 -21.46 2.81 -2.64
CA GLU A 109 -21.51 2.46 -4.07
C GLU A 109 -22.27 1.14 -4.32
N THR A 110 -22.29 0.23 -3.35
CA THR A 110 -23.02 -1.04 -3.47
C THR A 110 -24.53 -0.88 -3.25
N LYS A 111 -24.99 0.17 -2.55
CA LYS A 111 -26.42 0.37 -2.23
C LYS A 111 -27.25 0.89 -3.41
N ASP A 112 -26.63 1.51 -4.41
CA ASP A 112 -27.33 2.05 -5.58
C ASP A 112 -27.77 0.99 -6.62
N VAL A 113 -27.44 -0.29 -6.44
CA VAL A 113 -27.77 -1.37 -7.40
C VAL A 113 -29.11 -2.08 -7.09
N SER A 114 -29.87 -1.63 -6.08
CA SER A 114 -31.04 -2.38 -5.57
C SER A 114 -32.38 -1.65 -5.55
N GLN A 115 -32.59 -0.63 -6.39
CA GLN A 115 -33.92 0.00 -6.55
C GLN A 115 -34.66 -0.22 -7.88
N ASP A 116 -34.07 -0.91 -8.88
CA ASP A 116 -34.72 -1.13 -10.19
C ASP A 116 -35.21 -2.58 -10.42
N ALA A 117 -35.48 -3.34 -9.35
CA ALA A 117 -36.12 -4.65 -9.45
C ALA A 117 -37.57 -4.61 -8.93
N THR A 118 -38.38 -3.72 -9.50
CA THR A 118 -39.85 -3.82 -9.46
C THR A 118 -40.41 -3.13 -10.70
N ILE A 119 -40.86 -3.93 -11.67
CA ILE A 119 -42.17 -3.93 -12.36
C ILE A 119 -42.28 -5.29 -13.05
#